data_AF-A0A9E0V352-F1
#
_entry.id   AF-A0A9E0V352-F1
#
_cell.length_a   1.000
_cell.length_b   1.000
_cell.length_c   1.000
_cell.angle_alpha   90.00
_cell.angle_beta   90.00
_cell.angle_gamma   90.00
#
_symmetry.space_group_name_H-M   'P 1'
#
loop_
_entity.id
_entity.type
_entity.pdbx_description
1 polymer ?
#
loop_
_entity_poly.entity_id
_entity_poly.type
_entity_poly.pdbx_seq_one_letter_code
_entity_poly.pdbx_strand_id
1 'polypeptide(L)'
;MRMPKMGKRNDLRNPVIQLSLSTDVMEYYLCRAMIRIGKIVATHGLKGGVILAHILGENNWLKENTVLFLELQKDSRIPFFVVQSKGLQDEEAILQLDEVVNVEAAKQLIGKQVYVAEATLPETDKSSPLLWIGFQIVDSELGTIGKVEDVFQTGHQWIARVNYQGKEVLLPMVKPMIIEISIRNKFIRMRLPEGILEI
;
A
#
# COMPACT_ATOMS: atom_id res chain seq x y z
N MET A 1 -22.21 -3.20 -2.04
CA MET A 1 -22.40 -1.79 -1.63
C MET A 1 -21.67 -0.91 -2.64
N ARG A 2 -22.37 -0.03 -3.36
CA ARG A 2 -21.79 0.82 -4.41
C ARG A 2 -21.07 2.00 -3.75
N MET A 3 -19.94 2.44 -4.31
CA MET A 3 -19.30 3.71 -3.93
C MET A 3 -20.36 4.83 -3.94
N PRO A 4 -20.34 5.75 -2.95
CA PRO A 4 -21.20 6.92 -3.01
C PRO A 4 -20.92 7.68 -4.30
N LYS A 5 -21.97 7.99 -5.08
CA LYS A 5 -21.83 8.78 -6.29
C LYS A 5 -21.39 10.19 -5.89
N MET A 6 -20.17 10.58 -6.30
CA MET A 6 -19.67 11.95 -6.12
C MET A 6 -20.63 12.95 -6.77
N GLY A 7 -21.09 13.93 -5.98
CA GLY A 7 -21.87 15.06 -6.46
C GLY A 7 -21.09 15.94 -7.45
N LYS A 8 -21.79 16.75 -8.23
CA LYS A 8 -21.17 17.66 -9.22
C LYS A 8 -20.18 18.61 -8.53
N ARG A 9 -19.12 19.05 -9.23
CA ARG A 9 -18.02 19.91 -8.73
C ARG A 9 -18.45 21.15 -7.90
N ASN A 10 -19.68 21.64 -8.03
CA ASN A 10 -20.19 22.76 -7.24
C ASN A 10 -20.69 22.38 -5.82
N ASP A 11 -21.03 21.11 -5.55
CA ASP A 11 -21.47 20.66 -4.21
C ASP A 11 -20.29 20.39 -3.26
N LEU A 12 -19.09 20.19 -3.80
CA LEU A 12 -17.85 19.88 -3.06
C LEU A 12 -17.28 21.07 -2.27
N ARG A 13 -17.89 22.26 -2.36
CA ARG A 13 -17.50 23.47 -1.61
C ARG A 13 -18.37 23.73 -0.38
N ASN A 14 -19.43 22.94 -0.18
CA ASN A 14 -20.24 23.05 1.02
C ASN A 14 -19.53 22.29 2.15
N PRO A 15 -19.11 22.95 3.24
CA PRO A 15 -18.38 22.30 4.33
C PRO A 15 -19.20 21.18 4.99
N VAL A 16 -20.53 21.25 4.98
CA VAL A 16 -21.41 20.17 5.51
C VAL A 16 -21.41 18.95 4.57
N ILE A 17 -21.33 19.17 3.26
CA ILE A 17 -21.24 18.08 2.27
C ILE A 17 -19.83 17.47 2.29
N GLN A 18 -18.77 18.29 2.45
CA GLN A 18 -17.42 17.78 2.67
C GLN A 18 -17.29 17.02 3.99
N LEU A 19 -17.93 17.45 5.08
CA LEU A 19 -17.85 16.77 6.39
C LEU A 19 -18.67 15.47 6.42
N SER A 20 -19.83 15.43 5.75
CA SER A 20 -20.64 14.20 5.64
C SER A 20 -20.01 13.21 4.67
N LEU A 21 -19.51 13.66 3.51
CA LEU A 21 -18.71 12.83 2.62
C LEU A 21 -17.43 12.38 3.32
N SER A 22 -16.75 13.23 4.09
CA SER A 22 -15.55 12.80 4.82
C SER A 22 -15.88 11.79 5.91
N THR A 23 -17.00 11.93 6.63
CA THR A 23 -17.41 10.97 7.66
C THR A 23 -17.81 9.63 7.04
N ASP A 24 -18.66 9.61 6.01
CA ASP A 24 -19.09 8.38 5.33
C ASP A 24 -17.94 7.70 4.57
N VAL A 25 -17.05 8.49 3.96
CA VAL A 25 -15.85 7.99 3.28
C VAL A 25 -14.86 7.43 4.30
N MET A 26 -14.65 8.12 5.42
CA MET A 26 -13.81 7.62 6.50
C MET A 26 -14.40 6.36 7.12
N GLU A 27 -15.70 6.28 7.37
CA GLU A 27 -16.38 5.09 7.87
C GLU A 27 -16.29 3.91 6.89
N TYR A 28 -16.45 4.18 5.58
CA TYR A 28 -16.21 3.19 4.53
C TYR A 28 -14.77 2.65 4.51
N TYR A 29 -13.78 3.50 4.75
CA TYR A 29 -12.38 3.11 4.79
C TYR A 29 -11.94 2.51 6.12
N LEU A 30 -12.57 2.88 7.24
CA LEU A 30 -12.30 2.36 8.58
C LEU A 30 -12.52 0.83 8.66
N CYS A 31 -13.46 0.29 7.89
CA CYS A 31 -13.71 -1.15 7.83
C CYS A 31 -12.79 -1.92 6.87
N ARG A 32 -11.89 -1.27 6.13
CA ARG A 32 -11.07 -1.91 5.08
C ARG A 32 -9.62 -2.08 5.49
N ALA A 33 -9.03 -3.17 5.01
CA ALA A 33 -7.61 -3.42 5.18
C ALA A 33 -6.81 -2.36 4.42
N MET A 34 -5.87 -1.74 5.12
CA MET A 34 -4.99 -0.71 4.59
C MET A 34 -3.65 -1.34 4.22
N ILE A 35 -3.27 -1.18 2.96
CA ILE A 35 -2.02 -1.71 2.42
C ILE A 35 -1.02 -0.57 2.37
N ARG A 36 0.17 -0.79 2.94
CA ARG A 36 1.30 0.13 2.79
C ARG A 36 1.85 -0.06 1.39
N ILE A 37 1.88 1.01 0.61
CA ILE A 37 2.35 0.96 -0.77
C ILE A 37 3.69 1.66 -0.96
N GLY A 38 4.11 2.52 -0.04
CA GLY A 38 5.31 3.32 -0.27
C GLY A 38 5.51 4.44 0.73
N LYS A 39 6.27 5.45 0.32
CA LYS A 39 6.53 6.67 1.10
C LYS A 39 6.76 7.87 0.18
N ILE A 40 6.54 9.06 0.71
CA ILE A 40 6.95 10.29 0.02
C ILE A 40 8.46 10.48 0.18
N VAL A 41 9.18 10.69 -0.92
CA VAL A 41 10.65 10.77 -0.91
C VAL A 41 11.20 12.16 -1.19
N ALA A 42 10.45 13.01 -1.89
CA ALA A 42 10.87 14.35 -2.25
C ALA A 42 9.68 15.27 -2.56
N THR A 43 9.95 16.57 -2.64
CA THR A 43 9.04 17.55 -3.25
C THR A 43 9.24 17.63 -4.76
N HIS A 44 8.23 18.06 -5.48
CA HIS A 44 8.27 18.33 -6.91
C HIS A 44 7.70 19.72 -7.24
N GLY A 45 8.55 20.60 -7.77
CA GLY A 45 8.17 21.97 -8.12
C GLY A 45 7.79 22.83 -6.91
N LEU A 46 7.19 24.00 -7.18
CA LEU A 46 6.86 25.00 -6.16
C LEU A 46 5.40 24.97 -5.70
N LYS A 47 4.53 24.26 -6.43
CA LYS A 47 3.06 24.22 -6.19
C LYS A 47 2.62 23.09 -5.27
N GLY A 48 3.54 22.55 -4.46
CA GLY A 48 3.24 21.49 -3.50
C GLY A 48 3.16 20.08 -4.08
N GLY A 49 3.73 19.85 -5.26
CA GLY A 49 3.90 18.49 -5.77
C GLY A 49 4.83 17.67 -4.88
N VAL A 50 4.60 16.36 -4.84
CA VAL A 50 5.42 15.38 -4.10
C VAL A 50 5.81 14.21 -5.00
N ILE A 51 6.90 13.54 -4.67
CA ILE A 51 7.30 12.28 -5.30
C ILE A 51 6.99 11.13 -4.34
N LEU A 52 6.11 10.23 -4.76
CA LEU A 52 5.81 8.96 -4.12
C LEU A 52 6.75 7.89 -4.70
N ALA A 53 7.53 7.24 -3.84
CA ALA A 53 8.17 5.98 -4.18
C ALA A 53 7.28 4.83 -3.66
N HIS A 54 6.93 3.87 -4.51
CA HIS A 54 5.99 2.79 -4.18
C HIS A 54 6.44 1.43 -4.69
N ILE A 55 5.96 0.37 -4.04
CA ILE A 55 6.35 -1.04 -4.26
C ILE A 55 5.47 -1.76 -5.28
N LEU A 56 4.73 -1.02 -6.11
CA LEU A 56 3.76 -1.61 -7.04
C LEU A 56 4.35 -1.88 -8.43
N GLY A 57 5.56 -1.37 -8.72
CA GLY A 57 6.27 -1.63 -9.97
C GLY A 57 5.63 -1.03 -11.23
N GLU A 58 4.45 -0.43 -11.13
CA GLU A 58 3.82 0.34 -12.21
C GLU A 58 2.94 1.46 -11.67
N ASN A 59 2.64 2.45 -12.53
CA ASN A 59 1.92 3.68 -12.16
C ASN A 59 0.44 3.72 -12.62
N ASN A 60 -0.06 2.67 -13.29
CA ASN A 60 -1.39 2.66 -13.90
C ASN A 60 -2.55 2.66 -12.87
N TRP A 61 -2.28 2.24 -11.64
CA TRP A 61 -3.24 2.13 -10.54
C TRP A 61 -3.59 3.50 -9.95
N LEU A 62 -2.68 4.47 -10.03
CA LEU A 62 -2.78 5.75 -9.35
C LEU A 62 -3.46 6.79 -10.25
N LYS A 63 -4.78 6.91 -10.10
CA LYS A 63 -5.62 7.81 -10.91
C LYS A 63 -6.04 9.05 -10.12
N GLU A 64 -6.49 10.09 -10.84
CA GLU A 64 -7.17 11.23 -10.22
C GLU A 64 -8.36 10.77 -9.36
N ASN A 65 -8.60 11.48 -8.25
CA ASN A 65 -9.57 11.15 -7.20
C ASN A 65 -9.28 9.87 -6.39
N THR A 66 -8.11 9.26 -6.56
CA THR A 66 -7.66 8.20 -5.65
C THR A 66 -7.43 8.81 -4.26
N VAL A 67 -7.89 8.11 -3.22
CA VAL A 67 -7.61 8.49 -1.83
C VAL A 67 -6.35 7.76 -1.37
N LEU A 68 -5.33 8.52 -1.02
CA LEU A 68 -4.14 8.02 -0.35
C LEU A 68 -4.20 8.37 1.13
N PHE A 69 -3.62 7.53 1.97
CA PHE A 69 -3.58 7.75 3.41
C PHE A 69 -2.15 7.91 3.85
N LEU A 70 -1.82 9.07 4.39
CA LEU A 70 -0.49 9.39 4.87
C LEU A 70 -0.42 9.25 6.38
N GLU A 71 0.62 8.56 6.86
CA GLU A 71 0.91 8.43 8.29
C GLU A 71 1.72 9.65 8.77
N LEU A 72 1.01 10.72 9.15
CA LEU A 72 1.64 11.97 9.60
C LEU A 72 2.27 11.84 11.00
N GLN A 73 1.60 11.10 11.87
CA GLN A 73 2.05 10.65 13.19
C GLN A 73 1.93 9.13 13.28
N LYS A 74 2.63 8.50 14.23
CA LYS A 74 2.60 7.06 14.43
C LYS A 74 1.15 6.56 14.54
N ASP A 75 0.82 5.55 13.73
CA ASP A 75 -0.51 4.91 13.67
C ASP A 75 -1.67 5.82 13.20
N SER A 76 -1.39 7.06 12.79
CA SER A 76 -2.38 7.92 12.11
C SER A 76 -2.47 7.56 10.63
N ARG A 77 -3.67 7.68 10.03
CA ARG A 77 -3.86 7.49 8.59
C ARG A 77 -4.76 8.60 8.09
N ILE A 78 -4.15 9.71 7.69
CA ILE A 78 -4.85 10.91 7.26
C ILE A 78 -5.11 10.83 5.76
N PRO A 79 -6.37 10.95 5.29
CA PRO A 79 -6.68 10.87 3.87
C PRO A 79 -6.23 12.14 3.12
N PHE A 80 -5.71 11.95 1.92
CA PHE A 80 -5.42 12.99 0.94
C PHE A 80 -5.97 12.55 -0.42
N PHE A 81 -6.60 13.47 -1.16
CA PHE A 81 -7.08 13.17 -2.49
C PHE A 81 -6.01 13.48 -3.53
N VAL A 82 -5.79 12.54 -4.44
CA VAL A 82 -4.92 12.74 -5.60
C VAL A 82 -5.65 13.61 -6.61
N VAL A 83 -5.21 14.87 -6.73
CA VAL A 83 -5.72 15.83 -7.73
C VAL A 83 -5.12 15.52 -9.10
N GLN A 84 -3.84 15.18 -9.13
CA GLN A 84 -3.12 14.81 -10.34
C GLN A 84 -2.04 13.78 -10.01
N SER A 85 -1.81 12.84 -10.91
CA SER A 85 -0.70 11.91 -10.85
C SER A 85 0.01 11.85 -12.20
N LYS A 86 1.33 11.65 -12.15
CA LYS A 86 2.15 11.38 -13.34
C LYS A 86 3.27 10.43 -12.95
N GLY A 87 3.36 9.29 -13.64
CA GLY A 87 4.50 8.38 -13.49
C GLY A 87 5.81 9.05 -13.87
N LEU A 88 6.84 8.86 -13.04
CA LEU A 88 8.20 9.31 -13.29
C LEU A 88 9.10 8.14 -13.71
N GLN A 89 9.01 7.03 -12.97
CA GLN A 89 9.63 5.72 -13.24
C GLN A 89 8.67 4.63 -12.77
N ASP A 90 8.94 3.36 -13.04
CA ASP A 90 8.06 2.23 -12.68
C ASP A 90 7.62 2.24 -11.20
N GLU A 91 8.50 2.63 -10.28
CA GLU A 91 8.25 2.69 -8.84
C GLU A 91 8.15 4.12 -8.27
N GLU A 92 8.10 5.14 -9.14
CA GLU A 92 8.01 6.55 -8.72
C GLU A 92 6.93 7.32 -9.45
N ALA A 93 6.11 8.07 -8.70
CA ALA A 93 5.06 8.94 -9.22
C ALA A 93 5.14 10.34 -8.65
N ILE A 94 4.94 11.34 -9.49
CA ILE A 94 4.69 12.73 -9.08
C ILE A 94 3.20 12.87 -8.78
N LEU A 95 2.88 13.38 -7.58
CA LEU A 95 1.50 13.61 -7.13
C LEU A 95 1.26 15.08 -6.81
N GLN A 96 0.06 15.54 -7.14
CA GLN A 96 -0.55 16.72 -6.56
C GLN A 96 -1.66 16.25 -5.62
N LEU A 97 -1.57 16.64 -4.36
CA LEU A 97 -2.58 16.37 -3.35
C LEU A 97 -3.42 17.64 -3.11
N ASP A 98 -4.69 17.48 -2.76
CA ASP A 98 -5.69 18.54 -2.66
C ASP A 98 -5.41 19.59 -1.56
N GLU A 99 -4.78 19.18 -0.47
CA GLU A 99 -4.40 20.08 0.64
C GLU A 99 -2.94 20.56 0.59
N VAL A 100 -2.15 20.08 -0.37
CA VAL A 100 -0.70 20.35 -0.43
C VAL A 100 -0.41 21.34 -1.55
N VAL A 101 -0.55 22.63 -1.26
CA VAL A 101 -0.57 23.69 -2.29
C VAL A 101 0.75 24.44 -2.47
N ASN A 102 1.75 24.20 -1.62
CA ASN A 102 3.06 24.84 -1.69
C ASN A 102 4.19 23.89 -1.26
N VAL A 103 5.43 24.28 -1.58
CA VAL A 103 6.61 23.45 -1.32
C VAL A 103 6.85 23.25 0.19
N GLU A 104 6.48 24.21 1.04
CA GLU A 104 6.60 24.10 2.49
C GLU A 104 5.71 22.99 3.06
N ALA A 105 4.45 22.92 2.62
CA ALA A 105 3.52 21.85 2.98
C ALA A 105 4.02 20.49 2.45
N ALA A 106 4.49 20.45 1.21
CA ALA A 106 5.04 19.22 0.62
C ALA A 106 6.27 18.70 1.39
N LYS A 107 7.15 19.59 1.86
CA LYS A 107 8.33 19.22 2.66
C LYS A 107 7.95 18.49 3.95
N GLN A 108 6.82 18.84 4.58
CA GLN A 108 6.35 18.18 5.80
C GLN A 108 5.95 16.72 5.58
N LEU A 109 5.68 16.34 4.34
CA LEU A 109 5.27 14.99 3.96
C LEU A 109 6.45 14.07 3.63
N ILE A 110 7.67 14.59 3.45
CA ILE A 110 8.84 13.77 3.15
C ILE A 110 9.07 12.74 4.26
N GLY A 111 9.26 11.48 3.86
CA GLY A 111 9.46 10.33 4.74
C GLY A 111 8.17 9.71 5.30
N LYS A 112 7.01 10.35 5.10
CA LYS A 112 5.73 9.81 5.57
C LYS A 112 5.33 8.58 4.75
N GLN A 113 4.85 7.56 5.45
CA GLN A 113 4.38 6.32 4.84
C GLN A 113 3.04 6.55 4.15
N VAL A 114 2.87 5.92 2.99
CA VAL A 114 1.67 6.05 2.17
C VAL A 114 0.97 4.70 2.11
N TYR A 115 -0.33 4.75 2.38
CA TYR A 115 -1.22 3.61 2.38
C TYR A 115 -2.37 3.83 1.41
N VAL A 116 -2.95 2.73 0.95
CA VAL A 116 -4.18 2.74 0.18
C VAL A 116 -5.11 1.65 0.72
N ALA A 117 -6.42 1.87 0.56
CA ALA A 117 -7.36 0.79 0.82
C ALA A 117 -7.17 -0.32 -0.21
N GLU A 118 -7.20 -1.58 0.25
CA GLU A 118 -7.02 -2.76 -0.61
C GLU A 118 -7.87 -2.69 -1.89
N ALA A 119 -9.15 -2.34 -1.77
CA ALA A 119 -10.08 -2.29 -2.89
C ALA A 119 -9.78 -1.23 -3.96
N THR A 120 -8.84 -0.32 -3.71
CA THR A 120 -8.37 0.66 -4.69
C THR A 120 -7.35 0.05 -5.66
N LEU A 121 -6.62 -0.98 -5.22
CA LEU A 121 -5.66 -1.68 -6.07
C LEU A 121 -6.39 -2.57 -7.09
N PRO A 122 -5.91 -2.62 -8.34
CA PRO A 122 -6.26 -3.68 -9.30
C PRO A 122 -6.05 -5.07 -8.69
N GLU A 123 -6.83 -6.06 -9.12
CA GLU A 123 -6.68 -7.45 -8.67
C GLU A 123 -5.28 -8.03 -8.99
N THR A 124 -4.68 -7.60 -10.11
CA THR A 124 -3.30 -7.94 -10.49
C THR A 124 -2.30 -7.48 -9.42
N ASP A 125 -2.50 -6.28 -8.90
CA ASP A 125 -1.55 -5.61 -8.03
C ASP A 125 -1.66 -6.14 -6.60
N LYS A 126 -2.87 -6.52 -6.17
CA LYS A 126 -3.11 -7.22 -4.90
C LYS A 126 -2.37 -8.55 -4.77
N SER A 127 -2.02 -9.16 -5.91
CA SER A 127 -1.27 -10.43 -5.94
C SER A 127 0.24 -10.25 -5.97
N SER A 128 0.75 -9.01 -6.01
CA SER A 128 2.18 -8.73 -5.97
C SER A 128 2.78 -9.12 -4.62
N PRO A 129 3.79 -10.02 -4.59
CA PRO A 129 4.42 -10.42 -3.34
C PRO A 129 5.06 -9.27 -2.55
N LEU A 130 5.42 -8.16 -3.21
CA LEU A 130 5.93 -6.96 -2.56
C LEU A 130 4.96 -6.39 -1.51
N LEU A 131 3.65 -6.52 -1.74
CA LEU A 131 2.62 -6.06 -0.79
C LEU A 131 2.58 -6.85 0.52
N TRP A 132 3.22 -8.02 0.54
CA TRP A 132 3.18 -8.92 1.68
C TRP A 132 4.36 -8.74 2.63
N ILE A 133 5.25 -7.77 2.38
CA ILE A 133 6.28 -7.39 3.35
C ILE A 133 5.61 -7.01 4.67
N GLY A 134 6.07 -7.63 5.76
CA GLY A 134 5.52 -7.52 7.11
C GLY A 134 4.39 -8.52 7.43
N PHE A 135 3.94 -9.34 6.48
CA PHE A 135 2.96 -10.39 6.74
C PHE A 135 3.61 -11.56 7.47
N GLN A 136 2.85 -12.24 8.32
CA GLN A 136 3.28 -13.46 8.99
C GLN A 136 3.14 -14.68 8.06
N ILE A 137 4.22 -15.42 7.83
CA ILE A 137 4.17 -16.73 7.19
C ILE A 137 3.77 -17.79 8.21
N VAL A 138 2.79 -18.61 7.84
CA VAL A 138 2.32 -19.77 8.59
C VAL A 138 2.36 -20.99 7.67
N ASP A 139 3.16 -21.99 8.02
CA ASP A 139 3.15 -23.27 7.34
C ASP A 139 1.95 -24.13 7.78
N SER A 140 1.44 -24.96 6.87
CA SER A 140 0.29 -25.82 7.13
C SER A 140 0.54 -26.94 8.15
N GLU A 141 1.80 -27.31 8.38
CA GLU A 141 2.20 -28.41 9.26
C GLU A 141 3.03 -27.92 10.45
N LEU A 142 3.99 -27.02 10.20
CA LEU A 142 4.93 -26.50 11.20
C LEU A 142 4.39 -25.30 11.99
N GLY A 143 3.31 -24.68 11.52
CA GLY A 143 2.73 -23.51 12.16
C GLY A 143 3.49 -22.22 11.83
N THR A 144 3.73 -21.37 12.83
CA THR A 144 4.23 -20.00 12.58
C THR A 144 5.72 -20.02 12.21
N ILE A 145 6.08 -19.47 11.04
CA ILE A 145 7.46 -19.38 10.58
C ILE A 145 8.06 -18.03 11.00
N GLY A 146 7.67 -16.95 10.34
CA GLY A 146 8.22 -15.62 10.62
C GLY A 146 7.56 -14.54 9.78
N LYS A 147 7.90 -13.29 10.04
CA LYS A 147 7.41 -12.18 9.21
C LYS A 147 8.24 -12.08 7.94
N VAL A 148 7.58 -11.76 6.82
CA VAL A 148 8.25 -11.38 5.58
C VAL A 148 9.02 -10.10 5.82
N GLU A 149 10.35 -10.19 5.88
CA GLU A 149 11.22 -9.03 6.10
C GLU A 149 11.48 -8.29 4.79
N ASP A 150 11.53 -9.02 3.68
CA ASP A 150 11.82 -8.48 2.36
C ASP A 150 11.29 -9.40 1.27
N VAL A 151 11.13 -8.87 0.05
CA VAL A 151 10.71 -9.61 -1.13
C VAL A 151 11.47 -9.10 -2.34
N PHE A 152 12.06 -10.02 -3.11
CA PHE A 152 12.84 -9.70 -4.30
C PHE A 152 12.62 -10.73 -5.41
N GLN A 153 13.01 -10.38 -6.65
CA GLN A 153 12.95 -11.31 -7.78
C GLN A 153 14.29 -12.01 -8.02
N THR A 154 14.24 -13.30 -8.34
CA THR A 154 15.32 -14.04 -8.97
C THR A 154 14.82 -14.59 -10.32
N GLY A 155 15.29 -13.98 -11.42
CA GLY A 155 14.70 -14.21 -12.74
C GLY A 155 13.21 -13.83 -12.77
N HIS A 156 12.34 -14.82 -13.00
CA HIS A 156 10.88 -14.63 -13.01
C HIS A 156 10.17 -15.04 -11.71
N GLN A 157 10.92 -15.44 -10.67
CA GLN A 157 10.35 -15.91 -9.40
C GLN A 157 10.51 -14.87 -8.30
N TRP A 158 9.43 -14.64 -7.54
CA TRP A 158 9.47 -13.86 -6.31
C TRP A 158 9.92 -14.72 -5.14
N ILE A 159 10.85 -14.19 -4.33
CA ILE A 159 11.40 -14.81 -3.14
C ILE A 159 11.14 -13.90 -1.94
N ALA A 160 10.59 -14.44 -0.86
CA ALA A 160 10.47 -13.77 0.42
C ALA A 160 11.64 -14.13 1.32
N ARG A 161 12.24 -13.12 1.96
CA ARG A 161 13.19 -13.30 3.07
C ARG A 161 12.44 -13.29 4.39
N VAL A 162 12.68 -14.29 5.23
CA VAL A 162 12.05 -14.45 6.53
C VAL A 162 13.11 -14.85 7.56
N ASN A 163 13.04 -14.30 8.77
CA ASN A 163 13.80 -14.81 9.90
C ASN A 163 13.02 -15.94 10.60
N TYR A 164 13.58 -17.15 10.59
CA TYR A 164 13.04 -18.31 11.30
C TYR A 164 14.07 -18.78 12.32
N GLN A 165 13.72 -18.70 13.61
CA GLN A 165 14.57 -19.16 14.72
C GLN A 165 16.00 -18.55 14.70
N GLY A 166 16.13 -17.30 14.25
CA GLY A 166 17.42 -16.60 14.17
C GLY A 166 18.21 -16.86 12.89
N LYS A 167 17.68 -17.68 11.97
CA LYS A 167 18.28 -17.93 10.65
C LYS A 167 17.48 -17.24 9.56
N GLU A 168 18.18 -16.73 8.56
CA GLU A 168 17.58 -16.19 7.34
C GLU A 168 17.12 -17.33 6.44
N VAL A 169 15.84 -17.35 6.06
CA VAL A 169 15.21 -18.32 5.17
C VAL A 169 14.67 -17.61 3.94
N LEU A 170 14.88 -18.22 2.76
CA LEU A 170 14.35 -17.76 1.49
C LEU A 170 13.20 -18.64 1.02
N LEU A 171 12.00 -18.07 0.95
CA LEU A 171 10.77 -18.78 0.61
C LEU A 171 10.25 -18.37 -0.77
N PRO A 172 10.13 -19.29 -1.74
CA PRO A 172 9.52 -19.00 -3.03
C PRO A 172 8.04 -18.64 -2.90
N MET A 173 7.66 -17.47 -3.41
CA MET A 173 6.28 -16.96 -3.37
C MET A 173 5.48 -17.41 -4.59
N VAL A 174 5.43 -18.72 -4.81
CA VAL A 174 4.77 -19.35 -5.96
C VAL A 174 3.41 -19.93 -5.61
N LYS A 175 2.45 -19.87 -6.55
CA LYS A 175 1.07 -20.35 -6.36
C LYS A 175 0.96 -21.77 -5.75
N PRO A 176 1.77 -22.77 -6.13
CA PRO A 176 1.66 -24.11 -5.54
C PRO A 176 1.97 -24.17 -4.04
N MET A 177 2.79 -23.25 -3.52
CA MET A 177 3.12 -23.19 -2.10
C MET A 177 2.14 -22.32 -1.31
N ILE A 178 1.47 -21.37 -1.95
CA ILE A 178 0.54 -20.45 -1.28
C ILE A 178 -0.85 -21.08 -1.20
N ILE A 179 -1.29 -21.39 0.02
CA ILE A 179 -2.63 -21.94 0.29
C ILE A 179 -3.65 -20.81 0.45
N GLU A 180 -3.29 -19.78 1.21
CA GLU A 180 -4.19 -18.67 1.57
C GLU A 180 -3.39 -17.40 1.81
N ILE A 181 -3.93 -16.25 1.39
CA ILE A 181 -3.41 -14.93 1.75
C ILE A 181 -4.53 -14.17 2.46
N SER A 182 -4.27 -13.72 3.69
CA SER A 182 -5.18 -12.87 4.44
C SER A 182 -4.59 -11.48 4.59
N ILE A 183 -5.01 -10.55 3.73
CA ILE A 183 -4.57 -9.15 3.76
C ILE A 183 -5.03 -8.46 5.06
N ARG A 184 -6.27 -8.72 5.48
CA ARG A 184 -6.83 -8.16 6.72
C ARG A 184 -6.04 -8.56 7.95
N ASN A 185 -5.69 -9.85 8.07
CA ASN A 185 -4.97 -10.38 9.22
C ASN A 185 -3.44 -10.35 9.04
N LYS A 186 -2.96 -9.87 7.88
CA LYS A 186 -1.55 -9.81 7.49
C LYS A 186 -0.83 -11.14 7.67
N PHE A 187 -1.39 -12.23 7.12
CA PHE A 187 -0.70 -13.52 7.08
C PHE A 187 -0.78 -14.19 5.71
N ILE A 188 0.16 -15.08 5.44
CA ILE A 188 0.16 -15.99 4.30
C ILE A 188 0.29 -17.41 4.84
N ARG A 189 -0.67 -18.27 4.50
CA ARG A 189 -0.60 -19.69 4.77
C ARG A 189 0.06 -20.40 3.60
N MET A 190 1.11 -21.17 3.88
CA MET A 190 1.88 -21.89 2.87
C MET A 190 1.94 -23.39 3.18
N ARG A 191 2.17 -24.19 2.14
CA ARG A 191 2.67 -25.56 2.26
C ARG A 191 4.12 -25.55 1.81
N LEU A 192 5.03 -25.54 2.78
CA LEU A 192 6.45 -25.53 2.50
C LEU A 192 6.96 -26.96 2.21
N PRO A 193 7.87 -27.14 1.23
CA PRO A 193 8.54 -28.43 1.03
C PRO A 193 9.34 -28.83 2.26
N GLU A 194 9.43 -30.14 2.49
CA GLU A 194 10.33 -30.70 3.51
C GLU A 194 11.77 -30.25 3.26
N GLY A 195 12.50 -29.92 4.33
CA GLY A 195 13.90 -29.46 4.26
C GLY A 195 14.11 -28.00 3.86
N ILE A 196 13.09 -27.23 3.43
CA ILE A 196 13.30 -25.82 3.01
C ILE A 196 13.73 -24.89 4.15
N LEU A 197 13.40 -25.26 5.39
CA LEU A 197 13.77 -24.52 6.60
C LEU A 197 15.08 -25.02 7.23
N GLU A 198 15.67 -26.09 6.70
CA GLU A 198 16.92 -26.68 7.18
C GLU A 198 18.10 -25.96 6.49
N ILE A 199 18.62 -24.92 7.15
CA ILE A 199 19.75 -24.10 6.69
C ILE A 199 20.93 -24.25 7.63
#